data_AF-D3P875-F1
#
_entry.id   AF-D3P875-F1
#
_cell.length_a   1.000
_cell.length_b   1.000
_cell.length_c   1.000
_cell.angle_alpha   90.00
_cell.angle_beta   90.00
_cell.angle_gamma   90.00
#
_symmetry.space_group_name_H-M   'P 1'
#
loop_
_entity.id
_entity.type
_entity.pdbx_description
1 polymer ?
#
loop_
_entity_poly.entity_id
_entity_poly.type
_entity_poly.pdbx_seq_one_letter_code
_entity_poly.pdbx_strand_id
1 'polypeptide(L)' 'MVARLFLADNGCRLRFDKLEAVRIVEAVAAGSLSEEDLAAWFRTHLIP' A
#
# COMPACT_ATOMS: atom_id res chain seq x y z
N MET A 1 -4.00 6.58 -4.04
CA MET A 1 -2.95 7.47 -4.62
C MET A 1 -2.19 8.27 -3.57
N VAL A 2 -2.86 8.92 -2.59
CA VAL A 2 -2.21 9.74 -1.54
C VAL A 2 -1.14 8.97 -0.75
N ALA A 3 -1.40 7.73 -0.35
CA ALA A 3 -0.44 6.92 0.42
C ALA A 3 0.93 6.78 -0.27
N ARG A 4 0.95 6.57 -1.59
CA ARG A 4 2.21 6.44 -2.35
C ARG A 4 2.99 7.76 -2.39
N LEU A 5 2.29 8.89 -2.49
CA LEU A 5 2.91 10.21 -2.47
C LEU A 5 3.48 10.52 -1.07
N PHE A 6 2.70 10.29 -0.02
CA PHE A 6 3.16 10.44 1.36
C PHE A 6 4.43 9.63 1.64
N LEU A 7 4.46 8.34 1.27
CA LEU A 7 5.64 7.51 1.42
C LEU A 7 6.82 8.07 0.63
N ALA A 8 6.56 8.58 -0.58
CA ALA A 8 7.59 9.13 -1.43
C ALA A 8 8.24 10.39 -0.86
N ASP A 9 7.45 11.25 -0.22
CA ASP A 9 7.91 12.45 0.49
C ASP A 9 8.77 12.09 1.71
N ASN A 10 8.53 10.91 2.31
CA ASN A 10 9.34 10.34 3.40
C ASN A 10 10.53 9.51 2.90
N GLY A 11 10.89 9.64 1.63
CA GLY A 11 12.01 8.89 1.03
C GLY A 11 11.74 7.41 0.79
N CYS A 12 10.55 6.89 1.15
CA CYS A 12 10.22 5.48 0.97
C CYS A 12 9.56 5.24 -0.39
N ARG A 13 9.68 4.01 -0.91
CA ARG A 13 8.89 3.52 -2.04
C ARG A 13 8.26 2.20 -1.68
N LEU A 14 7.30 1.77 -2.49
CA LEU A 14 6.70 0.45 -2.39
C LEU A 14 7.08 -0.35 -3.62
N ARG A 15 7.46 -1.60 -3.43
CA ARG A 15 7.71 -2.56 -4.52
C ARG A 15 6.61 -3.59 -4.53
N PHE A 16 5.79 -3.58 -5.58
CA PHE A 16 4.69 -4.50 -5.82
C PHE A 16 4.50 -4.66 -7.33
N ASP A 17 3.76 -5.68 -7.74
CA ASP A 17 3.29 -5.76 -9.13
C ASP A 17 1.98 -4.96 -9.34
N LYS A 18 1.64 -4.71 -10.61
CA LYS A 18 0.46 -3.90 -10.94
C LYS A 18 -0.86 -4.54 -10.49
N LEU A 19 -0.95 -5.87 -10.53
CA LEU A 19 -2.18 -6.59 -10.19
C LEU A 19 -2.40 -6.57 -8.67
N GLU A 20 -1.33 -6.78 -7.90
CA GLU A 20 -1.34 -6.68 -6.45
C GLU A 20 -1.80 -5.29 -6.00
N ALA A 21 -1.27 -4.23 -6.62
CA ALA A 21 -1.68 -2.86 -6.29
C ALA A 21 -3.17 -2.62 -6.52
N VAL A 22 -3.74 -3.15 -7.61
CA VAL A 22 -5.18 -3.04 -7.88
C VAL A 22 -5.97 -3.78 -6.81
N ARG A 23 -5.61 -5.04 -6.52
CA ARG A 23 -6.31 -5.87 -5.53
C ARG A 23 -6.31 -5.25 -4.13
N ILE A 24 -5.19 -4.68 -3.70
CA ILE A 24 -5.09 -4.03 -2.38
C ILE A 24 -6.00 -2.80 -2.32
N VAL A 25 -6.01 -1.96 -3.36
CA VAL A 25 -6.89 -0.78 -3.38
C VAL A 25 -8.36 -1.18 -3.43
N GLU A 26 -8.71 -2.20 -4.21
CA GLU A 26 -10.07 -2.76 -4.25
C GLU A 26 -10.50 -3.33 -2.90
N ALA A 27 -9.63 -4.09 -2.22
CA ALA A 27 -9.92 -4.69 -0.92
C ALA A 27 -10.12 -3.64 0.17
N VAL A 28 -9.35 -2.55 0.15
CA VAL A 28 -9.54 -1.40 1.04
C VAL A 28 -10.87 -0.71 0.74
N ALA A 29 -11.17 -0.46 -0.54
CA ALA A 29 -12.41 0.20 -0.95
C ALA A 29 -13.66 -0.63 -0.62
N ALA A 30 -13.54 -1.97 -0.69
CA ALA A 30 -14.59 -2.91 -0.31
C ALA A 30 -14.75 -3.07 1.21
N GLY A 31 -13.83 -2.51 2.02
CA GLY A 31 -13.80 -2.69 3.47
C GLY A 31 -13.41 -4.10 3.92
N SER A 32 -12.91 -4.94 3.01
CA SER A 32 -12.45 -6.30 3.30
C SER A 32 -11.01 -6.36 3.81
N LEU A 33 -10.26 -5.25 3.71
CA LEU A 33 -8.92 -5.09 4.27
C LEU A 33 -8.97 -3.99 5.33
N SER A 34 -8.57 -4.30 6.55
CA SER A 34 -8.50 -3.31 7.63
C SER A 34 -7.31 -2.36 7.45
N GLU A 35 -7.32 -1.23 8.16
CA GLU A 35 -6.19 -0.31 8.19
C GLU A 35 -4.92 -0.97 8.76
N GLU A 36 -5.08 -1.84 9.75
CA GLU A 36 -3.99 -2.59 10.38
C GLU A 36 -3.34 -3.56 9.40
N ASP A 37 -4.16 -4.29 8.62
CA ASP A 37 -3.68 -5.20 7.59
C ASP A 37 -3.01 -4.43 6.43
N LEU A 38 -3.57 -3.29 6.03
CA LEU A 38 -2.97 -2.42 5.04
C LEU A 38 -1.60 -1.90 5.50
N ALA A 39 -1.50 -1.48 6.76
CA ALA A 39 -0.24 -1.04 7.35
C ALA A 39 0.79 -2.18 7.43
N ALA A 40 0.36 -3.40 7.76
CA ALA A 40 1.22 -4.58 7.72
C ALA A 40 1.73 -4.85 6.29
N TRP A 41 0.86 -4.77 5.29
CA TRP A 41 1.23 -4.92 3.89
C TRP A 41 2.22 -3.84 3.43
N PHE A 42 2.03 -2.57 3.83
CA PHE A 42 3.01 -1.54 3.50
C PHE A 42 4.40 -1.88 4.02
N ARG A 43 4.53 -2.39 5.26
CA ARG A 43 5.83 -2.74 5.85
C ARG A 43 6.54 -3.87 5.11
N THR A 44 5.81 -4.82 4.54
CA THR A 44 6.41 -5.93 3.77
C THR A 44 6.84 -5.53 2.36
N HIS A 45 6.28 -4.43 1.83
CA HIS A 45 6.56 -3.92 0.47
C HIS A 45 7.38 -2.63 0.47
N LEU A 46 7.67 -2.07 1.64
CA LEU A 46 8.48 -0.86 1.80
C LEU A 46 9.91 -1.14 1.37
N ILE A 47 10.45 -0.25 0.55
CA ILE A 47 11.87 -0.16 0.24
C ILE A 47 12.35 1.26 0.56
N PRO A 48 13.57 1.42 1.09
CA PRO A 48 14.23 2.72 1.20
C PRO A 48 14.44 3.38 -0.17
#